data_AF-A0A1V2Y524-F1
#
_entry.id   AF-A0A1V2Y524-F1
#
_cell.length_a   1.000
_cell.length_b   1.000
_cell.length_c   1.000
_cell.angle_alpha   90.00
_cell.angle_beta   90.00
_cell.angle_gamma   90.00
#
_symmetry.space_group_name_H-M   'P 1'
#
loop_
_entity.id
_entity.type
_entity.pdbx_description
1 polymer ?
#
loop_
_entity_poly.entity_id
_entity_poly.type
_entity_poly.pdbx_seq_one_letter_code
_entity_poly.pdbx_strand_id
1 'polypeptide(L)'
;MRVALGVGFRAGVTAAQLDAAIRAALARYPAAEPALVATLVDKARARALRTLCARRGWPLVAFDAAQLASRPELAASGPSDAALARFGIAGVAEPCAQLAAPHGRLLGPKSIRDGVTVALAGPL
;
A
#
# COMPACT_ATOMS: atom_id res chain seq x y z
N MET A 1 -15.47 -4.57 8.03
CA MET A 1 -15.17 -3.13 7.80
C MET A 1 -14.33 -2.99 6.55
N ARG A 2 -14.81 -2.25 5.54
CA ARG A 2 -14.08 -2.07 4.27
C ARG A 2 -12.83 -1.22 4.46
N VAL A 3 -11.70 -1.65 3.87
CA VAL A 3 -10.40 -0.97 3.96
C VAL A 3 -9.70 -0.87 2.61
N ALA A 4 -8.91 0.19 2.46
CA ALA A 4 -7.90 0.31 1.41
C ALA A 4 -6.59 -0.34 1.87
N LEU A 5 -5.97 -1.12 0.98
CA LEU A 5 -4.63 -1.67 1.18
C LEU A 5 -3.61 -0.82 0.46
N GLY A 6 -2.81 -0.04 1.19
CA GLY A 6 -1.66 0.64 0.62
C GLY A 6 -0.45 -0.29 0.51
N VAL A 7 0.13 -0.43 -0.68
CA VAL A 7 1.16 -1.43 -0.95
C VAL A 7 2.41 -0.79 -1.58
N GLY A 8 3.56 -0.93 -0.91
CA GLY A 8 4.88 -0.63 -1.44
C GLY A 8 5.73 -1.90 -1.55
N PHE A 9 6.68 -1.95 -2.46
CA PHE A 9 7.57 -3.12 -2.59
C PHE A 9 8.87 -2.81 -3.35
N ARG A 10 9.88 -3.65 -3.11
CA ARG A 10 11.14 -3.69 -3.87
C ARG A 10 10.94 -4.24 -5.27
N ALA A 11 11.83 -3.88 -6.20
CA ALA A 11 11.82 -4.48 -7.55
C ALA A 11 12.05 -6.00 -7.46
N GLY A 12 11.46 -6.77 -8.38
CA GLY A 12 11.63 -8.23 -8.44
C GLY A 12 10.72 -9.06 -7.53
N VAL A 13 9.90 -8.46 -6.66
CA VAL A 13 8.94 -9.23 -5.86
C VAL A 13 7.93 -9.96 -6.75
N THR A 14 7.59 -11.17 -6.35
CA THR A 14 6.60 -12.00 -7.02
C THR A 14 5.18 -11.71 -6.53
N ALA A 15 4.18 -12.11 -7.31
CA ALA A 15 2.79 -12.02 -6.89
C ALA A 15 2.50 -12.87 -5.62
N ALA A 16 3.22 -13.98 -5.43
CA ALA A 16 3.09 -14.82 -4.24
C ALA A 16 3.64 -14.11 -2.98
N GLN A 17 4.78 -13.42 -3.09
CA GLN A 17 5.32 -12.60 -2.00
C GLN A 17 4.38 -11.44 -1.63
N LEU A 18 3.83 -10.75 -2.63
CA LEU A 18 2.81 -9.73 -2.41
C LEU A 18 1.58 -10.29 -1.67
N ASP A 19 1.07 -11.44 -2.11
CA ASP A 19 -0.09 -12.09 -1.50
C ASP A 19 0.18 -12.51 -0.05
N ALA A 20 1.34 -13.12 0.20
CA ALA A 20 1.76 -13.54 1.53
C ALA A 20 1.90 -12.37 2.50
N ALA A 21 2.50 -11.25 2.04
CA ALA A 21 2.63 -10.04 2.84
C ALA A 21 1.27 -9.41 3.16
N ILE A 22 0.36 -9.34 2.18
CA ILE A 22 -1.00 -8.83 2.38
C ILE A 22 -1.79 -9.71 3.36
N ARG A 23 -1.74 -11.04 3.20
CA ARG A 23 -2.39 -11.98 4.13
C ARG A 23 -1.84 -11.84 5.55
N ALA A 24 -0.53 -11.70 5.71
CA ALA A 24 0.09 -11.51 7.02
C ALA A 24 -0.35 -10.19 7.67
N ALA A 25 -0.47 -9.11 6.89
CA ALA A 25 -0.98 -7.83 7.40
C ALA A 25 -2.46 -7.94 7.82
N LEU A 26 -3.31 -8.57 6.99
CA LEU A 26 -4.74 -8.77 7.27
C LEU A 26 -5.01 -9.67 8.48
N ALA A 27 -4.16 -10.65 8.75
CA ALA A 27 -4.30 -11.52 9.92
C ALA A 27 -4.30 -10.75 11.25
N ARG A 28 -3.73 -9.54 11.29
CA ARG A 28 -3.72 -8.67 12.48
C ARG A 28 -5.04 -7.91 12.66
N TYR A 29 -5.89 -7.89 11.63
CA TYR A 29 -7.14 -7.13 11.57
C TYR A 29 -8.28 -8.02 11.02
N PRO A 30 -8.78 -9.00 11.79
CA PRO A 30 -9.73 -10.00 11.29
C PRO A 30 -11.07 -9.43 10.81
N ALA A 31 -11.45 -8.23 11.27
CA ALA A 31 -12.65 -7.52 10.83
C ALA A 31 -12.43 -6.65 9.57
N ALA A 32 -11.20 -6.58 9.04
CA ALA A 32 -10.88 -5.78 7.86
C ALA A 32 -11.21 -6.55 6.57
N GLU A 33 -11.95 -5.91 5.68
CA GLU A 33 -12.35 -6.44 4.38
C GLU A 33 -11.68 -5.62 3.29
N PRO A 34 -10.67 -6.18 2.59
CA PRO A 34 -10.00 -5.50 1.49
C PRO A 34 -10.99 -5.13 0.38
N ALA A 35 -11.13 -3.84 0.13
CA ALA A 35 -12.00 -3.33 -0.92
C ALA A 35 -11.23 -2.86 -2.15
N LEU A 36 -9.99 -2.42 -1.98
CA LEU A 36 -9.10 -1.97 -3.05
C LEU A 36 -7.63 -2.07 -2.63
N VAL A 37 -6.74 -2.04 -3.62
CA VAL A 37 -5.29 -1.87 -3.43
C VAL A 37 -4.88 -0.50 -3.97
N ALA A 38 -4.09 0.24 -3.21
CA ALA A 38 -3.55 1.54 -3.56
C ALA A 38 -2.01 1.52 -3.58
N THR A 39 -1.38 2.14 -4.57
CA THR A 39 0.09 2.22 -4.67
C THR A 39 0.55 3.45 -5.47
N LEU A 40 1.86 3.61 -5.65
CA LEU A 40 2.45 4.62 -6.53
C LEU A 40 2.25 4.23 -8.00
N VAL A 41 2.01 5.19 -8.90
CA VAL A 41 1.86 4.97 -10.36
C VAL A 41 2.96 4.08 -10.95
N ASP A 42 4.23 4.31 -10.62
CA ASP A 42 5.35 3.47 -11.08
C ASP A 42 5.21 2.00 -10.67
N LYS A 43 4.69 1.76 -9.45
CA LYS A 43 4.49 0.42 -8.89
C LYS A 43 3.23 -0.25 -9.42
N ALA A 44 2.19 0.52 -9.76
CA ALA A 44 0.95 0.00 -10.34
C ALA A 44 1.17 -0.73 -11.69
N ARG A 45 2.24 -0.38 -12.41
CA ARG A 45 2.64 -1.02 -13.67
C ARG A 45 3.27 -2.40 -13.50
N ALA A 46 3.66 -2.77 -12.27
CA ALA A 46 4.32 -4.04 -12.03
C ALA A 46 3.39 -5.23 -12.33
N ARG A 47 3.85 -6.14 -13.21
CA ARG A 47 3.11 -7.36 -13.59
C ARG A 47 2.68 -8.16 -12.36
N ALA A 48 3.57 -8.32 -11.37
CA ALA A 48 3.29 -9.06 -10.15
C ALA A 48 2.07 -8.53 -9.39
N LEU A 49 1.98 -7.20 -9.21
CA LEU A 49 0.85 -6.57 -8.52
C LEU A 49 -0.44 -6.67 -9.32
N ARG A 50 -0.39 -6.36 -10.62
CA ARG A 50 -1.56 -6.47 -11.51
C ARG A 50 -2.13 -7.88 -11.54
N THR A 51 -1.27 -8.90 -11.65
CA THR A 51 -1.70 -10.31 -11.62
C THR A 51 -2.32 -10.68 -10.28
N LEU A 52 -1.81 -10.14 -9.17
CA LEU A 52 -2.42 -10.38 -7.86
C LEU A 52 -3.80 -9.72 -7.75
N CYS A 53 -3.90 -8.42 -8.04
CA CYS A 53 -5.16 -7.68 -8.00
C CYS A 53 -6.24 -8.32 -8.88
N ALA A 54 -5.88 -8.73 -10.11
CA ALA A 54 -6.79 -9.44 -11.01
C ALA A 54 -7.29 -10.77 -10.42
N ARG A 55 -6.39 -11.59 -9.86
CA ARG A 55 -6.77 -12.87 -9.21
C ARG A 55 -7.65 -12.68 -7.97
N ARG A 56 -7.51 -11.55 -7.28
CA ARG A 56 -8.27 -11.22 -6.07
C ARG A 56 -9.55 -10.44 -6.34
N GLY A 57 -9.77 -9.96 -7.57
CA GLY A 57 -10.86 -9.06 -7.88
C GLY A 57 -10.75 -7.70 -7.21
N TRP A 58 -9.53 -7.29 -6.80
CA TRP A 58 -9.32 -6.00 -6.12
C TRP A 58 -9.05 -4.90 -7.15
N PRO A 59 -9.84 -3.81 -7.16
CA PRO A 59 -9.49 -2.59 -7.89
C PRO A 59 -8.09 -2.10 -7.48
N LEU A 60 -7.32 -1.67 -8.47
CA LEU A 60 -5.99 -1.08 -8.28
C LEU A 60 -6.06 0.42 -8.53
N VAL A 61 -5.85 1.21 -7.49
CA VAL A 61 -5.77 2.67 -7.52
C VAL A 61 -4.31 3.09 -7.44
N ALA A 62 -3.94 4.12 -8.19
CA ALA A 62 -2.59 4.64 -8.20
C ALA A 62 -2.57 6.14 -7.92
N PHE A 63 -1.58 6.57 -7.13
CA PHE A 63 -1.28 7.98 -6.87
C PHE A 63 0.08 8.33 -7.45
N ASP A 64 0.23 9.53 -7.99
CA ASP A 64 1.51 9.99 -8.51
C ASP A 64 2.43 10.49 -7.37
N ALA A 65 3.71 10.67 -7.70
CA ALA A 65 4.70 11.11 -6.71
C ALA A 65 4.43 12.54 -6.20
N ALA A 66 3.83 13.42 -6.99
CA ALA A 66 3.54 14.80 -6.58
C ALA A 66 2.43 14.84 -5.52
N GLN A 67 1.38 14.04 -5.68
CA GLN A 67 0.32 13.85 -4.70
C GLN A 67 0.90 13.38 -3.36
N LEU A 68 1.81 12.40 -3.39
CA LEU A 68 2.45 11.88 -2.18
C LEU A 68 3.45 12.86 -1.57
N ALA A 69 4.23 13.57 -2.39
CA ALA A 69 5.18 14.59 -1.95
C ALA A 69 4.50 15.78 -1.28
N SER A 70 3.28 16.12 -1.71
CA SER A 70 2.48 17.21 -1.10
C SER A 70 1.95 16.87 0.29
N ARG A 71 2.04 15.60 0.72
CA ARG A 71 1.51 15.10 1.99
C ARG A 71 2.48 14.15 2.72
N PRO A 72 3.70 14.63 3.06
CA PRO A 72 4.71 13.80 3.71
C PRO A 72 4.27 13.28 5.09
N GLU A 73 3.36 13.99 5.77
CA GLU A 73 2.77 13.61 7.05
C GLU A 73 1.98 12.29 7.00
N LEU A 74 1.54 11.86 5.81
CA LEU A 74 0.85 10.59 5.65
C LEU A 74 1.78 9.37 5.76
N ALA A 75 3.11 9.56 5.81
CA ALA A 75 4.06 8.53 6.18
C ALA A 75 4.17 8.43 7.71
N ALA A 76 3.08 8.00 8.36
CA ALA A 76 2.93 8.05 9.82
C ALA A 76 4.00 7.26 10.59
N SER A 77 4.52 6.17 10.03
CA SER A 77 5.63 5.40 10.64
C SER A 77 7.02 5.97 10.30
N GLY A 78 7.10 7.21 9.83
CA GLY A 78 8.33 7.86 9.40
C GLY A 78 8.71 7.60 7.94
N PRO A 79 9.68 8.39 7.43
CA PRO A 79 10.10 8.34 6.04
C PRO A 79 10.75 7.01 5.67
N SER A 80 10.68 6.67 4.39
CA SER A 80 11.34 5.51 3.79
C SER A 80 12.48 5.97 2.91
N ASP A 81 13.71 5.62 3.27
CA ASP A 81 14.91 5.96 2.48
C ASP A 81 14.81 5.50 1.02
N ALA A 82 14.25 4.31 0.81
CA ALA A 82 14.05 3.77 -0.53
C ALA A 82 12.99 4.55 -1.34
N ALA A 83 11.96 5.08 -0.69
CA ALA A 83 10.94 5.90 -1.35
C ALA A 83 11.47 7.31 -1.65
N LEU A 84 12.22 7.90 -0.71
CA LEU A 84 12.89 9.18 -0.89
C LEU A 84 13.91 9.12 -2.02
N ALA A 85 14.84 8.16 -1.97
CA ALA A 85 15.90 8.04 -2.96
C ALA A 85 15.40 7.77 -4.39
N ARG A 86 14.27 7.07 -4.53
CA ARG A 86 13.77 6.64 -5.84
C ARG A 86 12.68 7.54 -6.41
N PHE A 87 11.89 8.17 -5.56
CA PHE A 87 10.69 8.90 -5.98
C PHE A 87 10.55 10.28 -5.33
N GLY A 88 11.44 10.66 -4.40
CA GLY A 88 11.37 11.94 -3.70
C GLY A 88 10.20 12.06 -2.73
N ILE A 89 9.67 10.93 -2.23
CA ILE A 89 8.48 10.89 -1.35
C ILE A 89 8.79 10.20 -0.02
N ALA A 90 8.12 10.64 1.05
CA ALA A 90 8.33 10.08 2.39
C ALA A 90 7.91 8.60 2.50
N GLY A 91 6.95 8.14 1.70
CA GLY A 91 6.53 6.74 1.72
C GLY A 91 5.54 6.41 0.64
N VAL A 92 5.26 5.10 0.47
CA VAL A 92 4.26 4.61 -0.48
C VAL A 92 3.07 4.00 0.25
N ALA A 93 3.29 2.96 1.06
CA ALA A 93 2.19 2.16 1.62
C ALA A 93 1.21 2.99 2.47
N GLU A 94 1.69 3.68 3.51
CA GLU A 94 0.81 4.47 4.39
C GLU A 94 0.15 5.65 3.68
N PRO A 95 0.88 6.47 2.89
CA PRO A 95 0.26 7.55 2.11
C PRO A 95 -0.80 7.06 1.13
N CYS A 96 -0.53 5.99 0.38
CA CYS A 96 -1.49 5.45 -0.59
C CYS A 96 -2.72 4.85 0.09
N ALA A 97 -2.56 4.16 1.23
CA ALA A 97 -3.70 3.64 1.98
C ALA A 97 -4.62 4.78 2.42
N GLN A 98 -4.04 5.83 3.02
CA GLN A 98 -4.81 6.97 3.54
C GLN A 98 -5.46 7.81 2.44
N LEU A 99 -4.76 8.06 1.32
CA LEU A 99 -5.35 8.77 0.19
C LEU A 99 -6.53 8.01 -0.44
N ALA A 100 -6.48 6.67 -0.44
CA ALA A 100 -7.58 5.86 -0.92
C ALA A 100 -8.72 5.69 0.09
N ALA A 101 -8.53 6.14 1.34
CA ALA A 101 -9.52 6.16 2.40
C ALA A 101 -9.65 7.58 2.99
N PRO A 102 -10.18 8.56 2.23
CA PRO A 102 -10.10 9.98 2.58
C PRO A 102 -10.82 10.36 3.89
N HIS A 103 -11.79 9.55 4.33
CA HIS A 103 -12.50 9.71 5.60
C HIS A 103 -12.07 8.68 6.66
N GLY A 104 -11.15 7.79 6.29
CA GLY A 104 -10.60 6.77 7.16
C GLY A 104 -9.29 7.20 7.81
N ARG A 105 -8.72 6.28 8.59
CA ARG A 105 -7.39 6.40 9.18
C ARG A 105 -6.63 5.10 9.06
N LEU A 106 -5.31 5.14 9.25
CA LEU A 106 -4.54 3.92 9.39
C LEU A 106 -5.07 3.07 10.53
N LEU A 107 -5.22 1.77 10.29
CA LEU A 107 -5.60 0.80 11.33
C LEU A 107 -4.42 0.52 12.29
N GLY A 108 -3.22 0.91 11.91
CA GLY A 108 -1.99 0.80 12.69
C GLY A 108 -0.74 0.97 11.82
N PRO A 109 0.45 0.67 12.36
CA PRO A 109 1.70 0.83 11.63
C PRO A 109 1.76 -0.13 10.43
N LYS A 110 2.44 0.30 9.36
CA LYS A 110 2.73 -0.56 8.20
C LYS A 110 3.44 -1.85 8.61
N SER A 111 3.06 -2.96 7.97
CA SER A 111 3.73 -4.25 8.10
C SER A 111 4.73 -4.43 6.96
N ILE A 112 5.93 -4.95 7.27
CA ILE A 112 7.01 -5.18 6.31
C ILE A 112 7.34 -6.67 6.29
N ARG A 113 7.34 -7.29 5.11
CA ARG A 113 7.66 -8.70 4.92
C ARG A 113 8.26 -8.94 3.55
N ASP A 114 9.42 -9.58 3.48
CA ASP A 114 10.05 -10.06 2.24
C ASP A 114 10.14 -9.00 1.12
N GLY A 115 10.48 -7.77 1.50
CA GLY A 115 10.59 -6.64 0.56
C GLY A 115 9.26 -6.02 0.13
N VAL A 116 8.13 -6.43 0.73
CA VAL A 116 6.80 -5.84 0.58
C VAL A 116 6.41 -5.10 1.86
N THR A 117 5.76 -3.95 1.71
CA THR A 117 5.23 -3.13 2.78
C THR A 117 3.73 -2.93 2.56
N VAL A 118 2.93 -3.21 3.58
CA VAL A 118 1.47 -3.13 3.51
C VAL A 118 0.96 -2.26 4.65
N ALA A 119 0.10 -1.30 4.32
CA ALA A 119 -0.65 -0.49 5.28
C ALA A 119 -2.15 -0.65 5.00
N LEU A 120 -2.96 -0.56 6.05
CA LEU A 120 -4.42 -0.66 5.95
C LEU A 120 -5.01 0.67 6.43
N ALA A 121 -5.94 1.25 5.68
CA ALA A 121 -6.70 2.42 6.09
C ALA A 121 -8.20 2.21 5.90
N GLY A 122 -8.99 2.74 6.81
CA GLY A 122 -10.44 2.70 6.76
C GLY A 122 -11.12 3.39 7.96
N PRO A 123 -12.45 3.36 8.03
CA PRO A 123 -13.34 2.79 7.01
C PRO A 123 -13.27 3.53 5.68
N LEU A 124 -13.63 2.82 4.60
CA LEU A 124 -13.90 3.39 3.28
C LEU A 124 -15.34 3.88 3.14
#